data_AF-A0A350P1M8-F1
#
_entry.id   AF-A0A350P1M8-F1
#
_cell.length_a   1.000
_cell.length_b   1.000
_cell.length_c   1.000
_cell.angle_alpha   90.00
_cell.angle_beta   90.00
_cell.angle_gamma   90.00
#
_symmetry.space_group_name_H-M   'P 1'
#
loop_
_entity.id
_entity.type
_entity.pdbx_description
1 polymer ?
#
loop_
_entity_poly.entity_id
_entity_poly.type
_entity_poly.pdbx_seq_one_letter_code
_entity_poly.pdbx_strand_id
1 'polypeptide(L)'
;MKLKMTTTQQEIVEVCNSVRELLLVKNRKYGDSALNPTRVFSKSDAVEQIKVRIDDKLSRIATSGTSATDEDTLQDLIGYLVLLKIATKRRVTYEDVLEDQIESALEGNEPCGVDESDIVHVVEKKGTLVGVKSNGEACVLEKAPIPWHMTH
;
A
#
# COMPACT_ATOMS: atom_id res chain seq x y z
N MET A 1 22.38 26.79 22.70
CA MET A 1 21.96 25.97 23.87
C MET A 1 21.21 24.76 23.32
N LYS A 2 21.77 23.54 23.40
CA LYS A 2 21.00 22.33 23.03
C LYS A 2 19.99 22.07 24.15
N LEU A 3 18.70 22.11 23.83
CA LEU A 3 17.65 21.70 24.75
C LEU A 3 17.90 20.23 25.13
N LYS A 4 18.00 19.97 26.43
CA LYS A 4 18.12 18.61 26.96
C LYS A 4 16.76 17.96 26.81
N MET A 5 16.70 16.82 26.12
CA MET A 5 15.47 16.06 25.98
C MET A 5 14.92 15.65 27.35
N THR A 6 13.61 15.61 27.48
CA THR A 6 12.96 15.02 28.66
C THR A 6 13.12 13.49 28.64
N THR A 7 12.95 12.86 29.79
CA THR A 7 13.02 11.39 29.92
C THR A 7 12.05 10.70 28.95
N THR A 8 10.79 11.13 28.91
CA THR A 8 9.79 10.56 27.99
C THR A 8 10.20 10.70 26.53
N GLN A 9 10.82 11.81 26.12
CA GLN A 9 11.31 11.95 24.76
C GLN A 9 12.45 10.97 24.44
N GLN A 10 13.31 10.65 25.41
CA GLN A 10 14.36 9.64 25.26
C GLN A 10 13.75 8.24 25.12
N GLU A 11 12.81 7.88 25.99
CA GLU A 11 12.10 6.59 25.94
C GLU A 11 11.36 6.39 24.61
N ILE A 12 10.68 7.43 24.10
CA ILE A 12 10.04 7.39 22.77
C ILE A 12 11.07 7.08 21.68
N VAL A 13 12.22 7.77 21.69
CA VAL A 13 13.27 7.56 20.70
C VAL A 13 13.83 6.13 20.79
N GLU A 14 14.05 5.61 21.99
CA GLU A 14 14.54 4.25 22.21
C GLU A 14 13.56 3.21 21.64
N VAL A 15 12.28 3.30 22.00
CA VAL A 15 11.25 2.38 21.50
C VAL A 15 11.11 2.46 19.99
N CYS A 16 11.04 3.67 19.42
CA CYS A 16 10.95 3.84 17.97
C CYS A 16 12.19 3.31 17.22
N ASN A 17 13.39 3.48 17.79
CA ASN A 17 14.62 2.95 17.20
C ASN A 17 14.66 1.42 17.26
N SER A 18 14.18 0.81 18.35
CA SER A 18 14.05 -0.64 18.48
C SER A 18 13.11 -1.21 17.41
N VAL A 19 11.92 -0.62 17.25
CA VAL A 19 10.96 -1.02 16.21
C VAL A 19 11.56 -0.84 14.81
N ARG A 20 12.24 0.29 14.56
CA ARG A 20 12.94 0.53 13.30
C ARG A 20 13.94 -0.58 13.00
N GLU A 21 14.82 -0.91 13.93
CA GLU A 21 15.84 -1.92 13.70
C GLU A 21 15.21 -3.30 13.49
N LEU A 22 14.17 -3.66 14.26
CA LEU A 22 13.43 -4.90 14.07
C LEU A 22 12.87 -5.00 12.64
N LEU A 23 12.20 -3.95 12.16
CA LEU A 23 11.61 -3.94 10.82
C LEU A 23 12.68 -4.05 9.73
N LEU A 24 13.81 -3.34 9.90
CA LEU A 24 14.93 -3.42 8.95
C LEU A 24 15.57 -4.82 8.93
N VAL A 25 15.78 -5.44 10.09
CA VAL A 25 16.26 -6.82 10.19
C VAL A 25 15.31 -7.79 9.50
N LYS A 26 14.00 -7.71 9.76
CA LYS A 26 12.98 -8.56 9.12
C LYS A 26 12.97 -8.33 7.61
N ASN A 27 13.00 -7.09 7.14
CA ASN A 27 13.02 -6.76 5.71
C ASN A 27 14.29 -7.30 5.02
N ARG A 28 15.47 -7.15 5.62
CA ARG A 28 16.71 -7.75 5.09
C ARG A 28 16.63 -9.27 4.99
N LYS A 29 15.98 -9.93 5.96
CA LYS A 29 15.87 -11.39 6.02
C LYS A 29 14.83 -11.97 5.06
N TYR A 30 13.70 -11.31 4.87
CA TYR A 30 12.54 -11.83 4.12
C TYR A 30 12.17 -11.02 2.87
N GLY A 31 12.97 -10.01 2.52
CA GLY A 31 12.72 -9.07 1.44
C GLY A 31 11.57 -8.10 1.73
N ASP A 32 11.18 -7.34 0.72
CA ASP A 32 10.09 -6.36 0.81
C ASP A 32 8.69 -6.97 0.64
N SER A 33 8.54 -8.25 0.99
CA SER A 33 7.31 -9.04 0.77
C SER A 33 6.08 -8.49 1.49
N ALA A 34 6.27 -7.71 2.57
CA ALA A 34 5.17 -7.05 3.28
C ALA A 34 4.50 -5.93 2.46
N LEU A 35 5.26 -5.24 1.61
CA LEU A 35 4.76 -4.15 0.75
C LEU A 35 4.64 -4.58 -0.72
N ASN A 36 5.40 -5.60 -1.12
CA ASN A 36 5.43 -6.20 -2.45
C ASN A 36 5.25 -7.72 -2.35
N PRO A 37 4.04 -8.20 -2.01
CA PRO A 37 3.79 -9.62 -1.82
C PRO A 37 3.94 -10.39 -3.14
N THR A 38 4.50 -11.60 -3.08
CA THR A 38 4.71 -12.48 -4.26
C THR A 38 3.41 -12.98 -4.90
N ARG A 39 2.25 -12.76 -4.24
CA ARG A 39 0.89 -13.06 -4.76
C ARG A 39 0.72 -14.49 -5.29
N VAL A 40 1.29 -15.48 -4.59
CA VAL A 40 1.21 -16.90 -5.00
C VAL A 40 -0.22 -17.44 -4.90
N PHE A 41 -0.93 -17.15 -3.80
CA PHE A 41 -2.32 -17.56 -3.60
C PHE A 41 -3.26 -16.38 -3.34
N SER A 42 -2.82 -15.40 -2.55
CA SER A 42 -3.64 -14.21 -2.25
C SER A 42 -3.53 -13.17 -3.36
N LYS A 43 -4.68 -12.68 -3.80
CA LYS A 43 -4.80 -11.56 -4.76
C LYS A 43 -5.01 -10.20 -4.08
N SER A 44 -5.24 -10.17 -2.77
CA SER A 44 -5.48 -8.94 -2.02
C SER A 44 -4.27 -7.99 -2.08
N ASP A 45 -4.53 -6.69 -2.00
CA ASP A 45 -3.46 -5.69 -1.96
C ASP A 45 -2.65 -5.76 -0.64
N ALA A 46 -1.49 -5.10 -0.62
CA ALA A 46 -0.61 -5.11 0.54
C ALA A 46 -1.25 -4.44 1.77
N VAL A 47 -2.07 -3.41 1.56
CA VAL A 47 -2.78 -2.70 2.64
C VAL A 47 -3.72 -3.65 3.38
N GLU A 48 -4.52 -4.40 2.62
CA GLU A 48 -5.49 -5.34 3.17
C GLU A 48 -4.81 -6.51 3.87
N GLN A 49 -3.74 -7.04 3.28
CA GLN A 49 -2.96 -8.11 3.92
C GLN A 49 -2.36 -7.66 5.26
N ILE A 50 -1.88 -6.41 5.35
CA ILE A 50 -1.36 -5.87 6.62
C ILE A 50 -2.48 -5.71 7.65
N LYS A 51 -3.67 -5.23 7.26
CA LYS A 51 -4.83 -5.13 8.16
C LYS A 51 -5.24 -6.48 8.75
N VAL A 52 -5.28 -7.54 7.94
CA VAL A 52 -5.58 -8.89 8.42
C VAL A 52 -4.58 -9.35 9.50
N ARG A 53 -3.30 -8.99 9.36
CA ARG A 53 -2.28 -9.29 10.39
C ARG A 53 -2.47 -8.47 11.66
N ILE A 54 -2.90 -7.22 11.53
CA ILE A 54 -3.27 -6.38 12.67
C ILE A 54 -4.44 -7.01 13.42
N ASP A 55 -5.49 -7.45 12.72
CA ASP A 55 -6.65 -8.08 13.33
C ASP A 55 -6.29 -9.38 14.07
N ASP A 56 -5.39 -10.21 13.53
CA ASP A 56 -4.86 -11.40 14.23
C ASP A 56 -4.20 -11.00 15.57
N LYS A 57 -3.40 -9.93 15.58
CA LYS A 57 -2.75 -9.44 16.80
C LYS A 57 -3.74 -8.84 17.79
N LEU A 58 -4.71 -8.06 17.32
CA LEU A 58 -5.76 -7.49 18.17
C LEU A 58 -6.65 -8.58 18.77
N SER A 59 -7.00 -9.62 18.01
CA SER A 59 -7.78 -10.75 18.49
C SER A 59 -7.06 -11.48 19.64
N ARG A 60 -5.74 -11.66 19.55
CA ARG A 60 -4.92 -12.23 20.64
C ARG A 60 -4.98 -11.36 21.89
N ILE A 61 -4.79 -10.04 21.76
CA ILE A 61 -4.87 -9.11 22.89
C ILE A 61 -6.25 -9.16 23.54
N ALA A 62 -7.31 -9.18 22.73
CA ALA A 62 -8.69 -9.25 23.22
C ALA A 62 -8.96 -10.56 23.99
N THR A 63 -8.35 -11.68 23.56
CA THR A 63 -8.56 -12.99 24.17
C THR A 63 -7.73 -13.18 25.44
N SER A 64 -6.48 -12.73 25.44
CA SER A 64 -5.53 -12.90 26.56
C SER A 64 -5.65 -11.82 27.63
N GLY A 65 -6.23 -10.66 27.30
CA GLY A 65 -6.21 -9.47 28.13
C GLY A 65 -4.85 -8.75 28.08
N THR A 66 -4.87 -7.43 28.35
CA THR A 66 -3.67 -6.57 28.28
C THR A 66 -2.56 -6.97 29.23
N SER A 67 -2.89 -7.60 30.36
CA SER A 67 -1.93 -8.02 31.39
C SER A 67 -1.13 -9.27 31.03
N ALA A 68 -1.62 -10.06 30.08
CA ALA A 68 -0.96 -11.29 29.60
C ALA A 68 -0.51 -11.19 28.14
N THR A 69 -0.59 -9.99 27.56
CA THR A 69 -0.06 -9.73 26.21
C THR A 69 1.46 -9.71 26.30
N ASP A 70 2.12 -10.59 25.54
CA ASP A 70 3.58 -10.59 25.43
C ASP A 70 4.09 -9.31 24.74
N GLU A 71 5.31 -8.91 25.09
CA GLU A 71 5.99 -7.74 24.51
C GLU A 71 6.11 -7.88 22.98
N ASP A 72 6.29 -9.11 22.49
CA ASP A 72 6.37 -9.44 21.06
C ASP A 72 5.10 -9.08 20.29
N THR A 73 3.91 -9.28 20.87
CA THR A 73 2.61 -8.98 20.25
C THR A 73 2.42 -7.49 20.12
N LEU A 74 2.80 -6.72 21.15
CA LEU A 74 2.76 -5.26 21.09
C LEU A 74 3.76 -4.72 20.05
N GLN A 75 4.98 -5.26 20.04
CA GLN A 75 6.02 -4.84 19.09
C GLN A 75 5.65 -5.19 17.64
N ASP A 76 5.07 -6.37 17.40
CA ASP A 76 4.55 -6.76 16.09
C ASP A 76 3.42 -5.83 15.64
N LEU A 77 2.48 -5.48 16.54
CA LEU A 77 1.38 -4.57 16.22
C LEU A 77 1.91 -3.19 15.81
N ILE A 78 2.85 -2.62 16.57
CA ILE A 78 3.49 -1.35 16.20
C ILE A 78 4.19 -1.49 14.83
N GLY A 79 4.89 -2.59 14.61
CA GLY A 79 5.55 -2.89 13.33
C GLY A 79 4.57 -2.90 12.15
N TYR A 80 3.42 -3.57 12.29
CA TYR A 80 2.40 -3.59 11.25
C TYR A 80 1.75 -2.23 11.02
N LEU A 81 1.56 -1.41 12.07
CA LEU A 81 1.04 -0.04 11.91
C LEU A 81 2.01 0.87 11.12
N VAL A 82 3.32 0.71 11.34
CA VAL A 82 4.33 1.43 10.54
C VAL A 82 4.27 0.99 9.08
N LEU A 83 4.22 -0.31 8.81
CA LEU A 83 4.11 -0.84 7.45
C LEU A 83 2.81 -0.41 6.77
N LEU A 84 1.69 -0.42 7.50
CA LEU A 84 0.40 0.06 7.02
C LEU A 84 0.50 1.53 6.60
N LYS A 85 1.10 2.39 7.44
CA LYS A 85 1.29 3.81 7.13
C LYS A 85 2.13 4.02 5.87
N ILE A 86 3.17 3.21 5.65
CA ILE A 86 3.98 3.25 4.43
C ILE A 86 3.14 2.80 3.22
N ALA A 87 2.41 1.70 3.33
CA ALA A 87 1.58 1.16 2.26
C ALA A 87 0.49 2.16 1.83
N THR A 88 -0.21 2.77 2.80
CA THR A 88 -1.21 3.81 2.55
C THR A 88 -0.59 5.04 1.90
N LYS A 89 0.57 5.52 2.39
CA LYS A 89 1.26 6.67 1.78
C LYS A 89 1.61 6.39 0.31
N ARG A 90 2.15 5.20 0.01
CA ARG A 90 2.47 4.81 -1.37
C ARG A 90 1.21 4.82 -2.23
N ARG A 91 0.11 4.23 -1.74
CA ARG A 91 -1.17 4.18 -2.46
C ARG A 91 -1.72 5.57 -2.78
N VAL A 92 -1.75 6.49 -1.82
CA VAL A 92 -2.19 7.88 -2.05
C VAL A 92 -1.33 8.55 -3.12
N THR A 93 0.00 8.44 -3.02
CA THR A 93 0.89 9.01 -4.04
C THR A 93 0.66 8.41 -5.44
N TYR A 94 0.29 7.13 -5.55
CA TYR A 94 -0.10 6.54 -6.83
C TYR A 94 -1.42 7.10 -7.34
N GLU A 95 -2.42 7.26 -6.48
CA GLU A 95 -3.72 7.83 -6.84
C GLU A 95 -3.57 9.29 -7.31
N ASP A 96 -2.76 10.11 -6.63
CA ASP A 96 -2.45 11.50 -7.01
C ASP A 96 -1.77 11.57 -8.39
N VAL A 97 -0.70 10.79 -8.59
CA VAL A 97 0.02 10.74 -9.88
C VAL A 97 -0.90 10.25 -10.99
N LEU A 98 -1.78 9.30 -10.67
CA LEU A 98 -2.71 8.74 -11.63
C LEU A 98 -3.76 9.77 -12.05
N GLU A 99 -4.28 10.57 -11.12
CA GLU A 99 -5.20 11.66 -11.42
C GLU A 99 -4.56 12.68 -12.36
N ASP A 100 -3.31 13.09 -12.10
CA ASP A 100 -2.55 14.02 -12.95
C ASP A 100 -2.36 13.46 -14.38
N GLN A 101 -2.03 12.17 -14.50
CA GLN A 101 -1.88 11.48 -15.79
C GLN A 101 -3.20 11.42 -16.56
N ILE A 102 -4.29 11.05 -15.87
CA ILE A 102 -5.64 11.01 -16.47
C ILE A 102 -6.04 12.40 -16.98
N GLU A 103 -5.78 13.46 -16.21
CA GLU A 103 -6.10 14.83 -16.64
C GLU A 103 -5.28 15.26 -17.86
N SER A 104 -3.98 14.97 -17.86
CA SER A 104 -3.10 15.26 -19.00
C SER A 104 -3.56 14.53 -20.27
N ALA A 105 -3.93 13.25 -20.17
CA ALA A 105 -4.44 12.46 -21.30
C ALA A 105 -5.77 13.01 -21.85
N LEU A 106 -6.65 13.52 -20.97
CA LEU A 106 -7.90 14.16 -21.36
C LEU A 106 -7.68 15.50 -22.07
N GLU A 107 -6.71 16.30 -21.62
CA GLU A 107 -6.37 17.58 -22.24
C GLU A 107 -5.65 17.42 -23.59
N GLY A 108 -4.73 16.46 -23.66
CA GLY A 108 -3.99 16.13 -24.88
C GLY A 108 -4.80 15.31 -25.89
N ASN A 109 -5.92 14.74 -25.45
CA ASN A 109 -6.71 13.74 -26.19
C ASN A 109 -5.81 12.63 -26.76
N GLU A 110 -4.86 12.13 -25.97
CA GLU A 110 -3.89 11.13 -26.40
C GLU A 110 -4.60 9.78 -26.57
N PRO A 111 -4.84 9.31 -27.81
CA PRO A 111 -5.56 8.07 -28.01
C PRO A 111 -4.67 6.90 -27.60
N CYS A 112 -5.25 5.90 -26.93
CA CYS A 112 -4.52 4.68 -26.66
C CYS A 112 -4.15 4.00 -27.97
N GLY A 113 -2.90 3.57 -28.08
CA GLY A 113 -2.45 2.76 -29.22
C GLY A 113 -3.19 1.41 -29.26
N VAL A 114 -3.04 0.68 -30.36
CA VAL A 114 -3.72 -0.62 -30.60
C VAL A 114 -3.47 -1.72 -29.57
N ASP A 115 -2.50 -1.54 -28.66
CA ASP A 115 -2.19 -2.50 -27.60
C ASP A 115 -2.87 -2.12 -26.27
N GLU A 116 -4.19 -2.37 -26.21
CA GLU A 116 -5.00 -2.22 -25.00
C GLU A 116 -4.67 -3.28 -23.93
N SER A 117 -3.78 -4.25 -24.22
CA SER A 117 -3.50 -5.38 -23.32
C SER A 117 -2.74 -4.99 -22.05
N ASP A 118 -2.05 -3.86 -22.08
CA ASP A 118 -1.31 -3.31 -20.92
C ASP A 118 -2.17 -2.45 -19.98
N ILE A 119 -3.44 -2.23 -20.32
CA ILE A 119 -4.37 -1.46 -19.48
C ILE A 119 -4.76 -2.26 -18.25
N VAL A 120 -4.36 -1.76 -17.08
CA VAL A 120 -4.64 -2.38 -15.78
C VAL A 120 -5.81 -1.72 -15.06
N HIS A 121 -6.15 -0.48 -15.43
CA HIS A 121 -7.27 0.27 -14.88
C HIS A 121 -7.99 1.07 -15.97
N VAL A 122 -9.31 1.11 -15.88
CA VAL A 122 -10.16 1.93 -16.75
C VAL A 122 -11.00 2.83 -15.87
N VAL A 123 -11.00 4.13 -16.17
CA VAL A 123 -11.73 5.15 -15.44
C VAL A 123 -12.58 5.93 -16.43
N GLU A 124 -13.84 6.19 -16.10
CA GLU A 124 -14.68 7.13 -16.85
C GLU A 124 -14.62 8.50 -16.15
N LYS A 125 -14.16 9.54 -16.87
CA LYS A 125 -14.09 10.92 -16.35
C LYS A 125 -14.62 11.87 -17.41
N LYS A 126 -15.58 12.72 -17.04
CA LYS A 126 -16.27 13.67 -17.95
C LYS A 126 -16.91 13.02 -19.19
N GLY A 127 -17.34 11.75 -19.09
CA GLY A 127 -17.92 10.99 -20.21
C GLY A 127 -16.89 10.44 -21.21
N THR A 128 -15.60 10.56 -20.89
CA THR A 128 -14.49 9.98 -21.64
C THR A 128 -13.91 8.81 -20.86
N LEU A 129 -13.66 7.69 -21.54
CA LEU A 129 -12.97 6.55 -20.96
C LEU A 129 -11.46 6.77 -21.05
N VAL A 130 -10.77 6.54 -19.93
CA VAL A 130 -9.32 6.66 -19.84
C VAL A 130 -8.76 5.33 -19.34
N GLY A 131 -7.85 4.77 -20.12
CA GLY A 131 -7.09 3.57 -19.79
C GLY A 131 -5.79 3.95 -19.12
N VAL A 132 -5.43 3.20 -18.09
CA VAL A 132 -4.20 3.36 -17.31
C VAL A 132 -3.38 2.12 -17.49
N LYS A 133 -2.18 2.28 -18.03
CA LYS A 133 -1.24 1.19 -18.27
C LYS A 133 -0.53 0.77 -16.99
N SER A 134 0.04 -0.44 -16.99
CA SER A 134 0.83 -0.99 -15.87
C SER A 134 2.02 -0.12 -15.43
N ASN A 135 2.55 0.73 -16.33
CA ASN A 135 3.62 1.69 -16.07
C ASN A 135 3.13 3.04 -15.52
N GLY A 136 1.82 3.25 -15.38
CA GLY A 136 1.21 4.48 -14.89
C GLY A 136 0.86 5.52 -15.96
N GLU A 137 1.19 5.29 -17.24
CA GLU A 137 0.75 6.16 -18.34
C GLU A 137 -0.76 6.06 -18.54
N ALA A 138 -1.41 7.20 -18.77
CA ALA A 138 -2.84 7.26 -19.10
C ALA A 138 -3.06 7.57 -20.59
N CYS A 139 -4.15 7.07 -21.15
CA CYS A 139 -4.54 7.28 -22.54
C CYS A 139 -6.07 7.28 -22.68
N VAL A 140 -6.61 7.95 -23.69
CA VAL A 140 -8.04 7.97 -23.98
C VAL A 140 -8.44 6.69 -24.74
N LEU A 141 -9.56 6.08 -24.34
CA LEU A 141 -10.12 4.89 -24.97
C LEU A 141 -11.36 5.25 -25.79
N GLU A 142 -11.46 4.69 -26.99
CA GLU A 142 -12.64 4.86 -27.85
C GLU A 142 -13.85 4.06 -27.33
N LYS A 143 -13.60 2.98 -26.59
CA LYS A 143 -14.61 2.09 -26.01
C LYS A 143 -14.05 1.39 -24.78
N ALA A 144 -14.93 0.91 -23.90
CA ALA A 144 -14.49 0.09 -22.77
C ALA A 144 -13.88 -1.22 -23.29
N PRO A 145 -12.67 -1.60 -22.85
CA PRO A 145 -12.08 -2.88 -23.22
C PRO A 145 -13.00 -4.00 -22.69
N ILE A 146 -13.25 -4.99 -23.54
CA ILE A 146 -14.11 -6.12 -23.18
C ILE A 146 -13.43 -6.84 -22.00
N PRO A 147 -14.10 -7.07 -20.86
CA PRO A 147 -13.49 -7.81 -19.76
C PRO A 147 -13.03 -9.17 -20.27
N TRP A 148 -11.77 -9.54 -19.98
CA TRP A 148 -11.17 -10.85 -20.31
C TRP A 148 -11.95 -12.08 -19.78
N HIS A 149 -13.08 -11.86 -19.08
CA HIS A 149 -13.98 -12.90 -18.58
C HIS A 149 -15.27 -13.06 -19.41
N MET A 150 -15.38 -12.39 -20.57
CA MET A 150 -16.53 -12.48 -21.49
C MET A 150 -16.14 -12.82 -22.93
N THR A 151 -15.09 -13.62 -23.11
CA THR A 151 -14.84 -14.34 -24.37
C THR A 151 -14.97 -15.83 -24.10
N HIS A 152 -16.08 -16.37 -24.59
CA HIS A 152 -16.52 -17.77 -24.75
C HIS A 152 -15.53 -18.88 -24.37
#